data_AF-A0A1V6F706-F1
#
_entry.id   AF-A0A1V6F706-F1
#
_cell.length_a   1.000
_cell.length_b   1.000
_cell.length_c   1.000
_cell.angle_alpha   90.00
_cell.angle_beta   90.00
_cell.angle_gamma   90.00
#
_symmetry.space_group_name_H-M   'P 1'
#
loop_
_entity.id
_entity.type
_entity.pdbx_description
1 polymer ?
#
loop_
_entity_poly.entity_id
_entity_poly.type
_entity_poly.pdbx_seq_one_letter_code
_entity_poly.pdbx_strand_id
1 'polypeptide(L)'
;MKLIIKRITTIIYQSDSLLELELDPLSFSGIDYWSQEARSAKIKLLMDDTLESILVGSLREIKAGFHTFAAFIYDDANSLIYTGVLPESSFSVEYLSLSAKTVELELLDYLGLILQLASDRLITLTDQYINPVATIPSIIGSIIHPLAMNGEPDTESYTNADVLRLILCIGPINYQYAHYSYNQAKWLPFTLVDHVLLDSSSIRYQSAPGTSHTIRFGFEANNQDIHLIFWQYSHRAGNPYPWFQHLRYRKYLVTMGSVSLVEENDEHYDGYYAEPWDIPTPPDLLSQVSLSAEYHISGSTAYYSGPATLDSIEIVPGEYKAKDLLGELLRVANAVITVDNYSFYIKNRQDDELPVLHFADPIEFELDQADISSPELTPVAVASQAVLDAISKHYRSTLEASPFDARLNTHLYSEDYSSLGLSHPYELLNSIVVFDHYHIRPLELSYDPISHSIEISGRAYHE
;
A
#
# COMPACT_ATOMS: atom_id res chain seq x y z
N MET A 1 33.12 9.88 8.90
CA MET A 1 31.65 9.90 8.86
C MET A 1 31.15 11.13 9.59
N LYS A 2 29.92 11.58 9.33
CA LYS A 2 29.45 12.90 9.79
C LYS A 2 27.96 12.90 10.11
N LEU A 3 27.60 13.52 11.24
CA LEU A 3 26.23 13.89 11.58
C LEU A 3 26.00 15.39 11.31
N ILE A 4 24.90 15.71 10.63
CA ILE A 4 24.34 17.06 10.56
C ILE A 4 22.94 17.04 11.15
N ILE A 5 22.61 17.98 12.02
CA ILE A 5 21.25 18.21 12.49
C ILE A 5 20.75 19.53 11.92
N LYS A 6 19.58 19.50 11.27
CA LYS A 6 18.93 20.69 10.70
C LYS A 6 17.56 20.92 11.32
N ARG A 7 17.23 22.19 11.57
CA ARG A 7 15.88 22.65 11.89
C ARG A 7 15.43 23.63 10.81
N ILE A 8 14.34 23.30 10.12
CA ILE A 8 13.82 23.99 8.92
C ILE A 8 14.85 23.90 7.79
N THR A 9 15.72 24.90 7.63
CA THR A 9 16.82 24.93 6.65
C THR A 9 18.19 25.23 7.30
N THR A 10 18.21 25.49 8.60
CA THR A 10 19.40 25.89 9.35
C THR A 10 20.09 24.66 9.94
N ILE A 11 21.39 24.50 9.69
CA ILE A 11 22.23 23.56 10.44
C ILE A 11 22.35 24.10 11.87
N ILE A 12 21.82 23.36 12.84
CA ILE A 12 21.89 23.70 14.27
C ILE A 12 22.98 22.93 15.00
N TYR A 13 23.45 21.82 14.43
CA TYR A 13 24.58 21.04 14.93
C TYR A 13 25.29 20.30 13.77
N GLN A 14 26.60 20.12 13.91
CA GLN A 14 27.42 19.28 13.05
C GLN A 14 28.48 18.60 13.92
N SER A 15 28.66 17.29 13.73
CA SER A 15 29.82 16.54 14.23
C SER A 15 30.43 15.72 13.11
N ASP A 16 31.74 15.84 12.93
CA ASP A 16 32.54 15.02 12.01
C ASP A 16 33.22 13.84 12.77
N SER A 17 32.81 13.60 14.03
CA SER A 17 33.36 12.61 14.96
C SER A 17 32.25 11.71 15.54
N LEU A 18 31.82 10.72 14.77
CA LEU A 18 31.03 9.59 15.28
C LEU A 18 31.97 8.54 15.87
N LEU A 19 31.63 8.00 17.03
CA LEU A 19 32.40 6.95 17.72
C LEU A 19 31.95 5.56 17.25
N GLU A 20 30.64 5.35 17.17
CA GLU A 20 29.99 4.11 16.74
C GLU A 20 28.79 4.51 15.85
N LEU A 21 28.52 3.70 14.82
CA LEU A 21 27.37 3.84 13.93
C LEU A 21 26.86 2.43 13.60
N GLU A 22 25.62 2.15 13.94
CA GLU A 22 24.88 0.96 13.55
C GLU A 22 23.68 1.41 12.70
N LEU A 23 23.47 0.75 11.57
CA LEU A 23 22.38 1.01 10.64
C LEU A 23 21.54 -0.26 10.52
N ASP A 24 20.24 -0.17 10.81
CA ASP A 24 19.37 -1.30 10.52
C ASP A 24 19.36 -1.58 9.00
N PRO A 25 19.15 -2.85 8.60
CA PRO A 25 18.98 -3.21 7.20
C PRO A 25 17.84 -2.41 6.56
N LEU A 26 18.00 -2.05 5.30
CA LEU A 26 16.88 -1.53 4.52
C LEU A 26 16.07 -2.72 4.00
N SER A 27 15.00 -3.04 4.72
CA SER A 27 14.09 -4.15 4.42
C SER A 27 12.86 -3.70 3.61
N PHE A 28 12.57 -4.45 2.54
CA PHE A 28 11.30 -4.47 1.83
C PHE A 28 10.44 -5.71 2.23
N SER A 29 10.80 -6.39 3.34
CA SER A 29 10.42 -7.77 3.69
C SER A 29 9.72 -8.03 5.05
N GLY A 30 9.99 -7.33 6.16
CA GLY A 30 9.26 -7.57 7.44
C GLY A 30 7.80 -7.06 7.35
N ILE A 31 6.75 -7.58 8.00
CA ILE A 31 6.63 -8.39 9.22
C ILE A 31 5.86 -9.70 8.92
N ASP A 32 4.56 -9.64 8.58
CA ASP A 32 3.80 -10.84 8.17
C ASP A 32 4.08 -11.13 6.68
N TYR A 33 5.34 -11.52 6.44
CA TYR A 33 6.07 -11.60 5.17
C TYR A 33 6.13 -10.30 4.35
N TRP A 34 5.28 -9.29 4.61
CA TRP A 34 4.92 -8.27 3.61
C TRP A 34 4.53 -6.86 4.11
N SER A 35 4.92 -6.43 5.31
CA SER A 35 4.80 -4.99 5.65
C SER A 35 6.06 -4.23 5.20
N GLN A 36 6.41 -3.20 5.94
CA GLN A 36 7.71 -2.56 5.90
C GLN A 36 8.07 -2.13 7.32
N GLU A 37 9.27 -2.48 7.77
CA GLU A 37 9.78 -1.97 9.04
C GLU A 37 10.43 -0.60 8.84
N ALA A 38 10.33 0.23 9.87
CA ALA A 38 11.01 1.51 9.89
C ALA A 38 12.50 1.28 10.13
N ARG A 39 13.35 1.72 9.20
CA ARG A 39 14.80 1.61 9.39
C ARG A 39 15.21 2.54 10.53
N SER A 40 15.98 2.04 11.50
CA SER A 40 16.62 2.88 12.50
C SER A 40 18.13 3.06 12.24
N ALA A 41 18.72 4.03 12.90
CA ALA A 41 20.16 4.23 12.95
C ALA A 41 20.58 4.62 14.36
N LYS A 42 21.49 3.86 14.96
CA LYS A 42 22.06 4.16 16.28
C LYS A 42 23.44 4.79 16.11
N ILE A 43 23.63 5.95 16.73
CA ILE A 43 24.88 6.71 16.66
C ILE A 43 25.38 7.06 18.05
N LYS A 44 26.64 6.72 18.33
CA LYS A 44 27.33 7.12 19.56
C LYS A 44 28.32 8.24 19.26
N LEU A 45 28.27 9.31 20.04
CA LEU A 45 29.17 10.45 19.92
C LEU A 45 29.46 11.11 21.27
N LEU A 46 30.49 11.96 21.31
CA LEU A 46 30.74 12.83 22.46
C LEU A 46 29.64 13.89 22.55
N MET A 47 29.12 14.10 23.75
CA MET A 47 28.07 15.08 24.02
C MET A 47 28.71 16.40 24.46
N ASP A 48 28.72 17.38 23.55
CA ASP A 48 29.12 18.76 23.83
C ASP A 48 27.94 19.65 24.26
N ASP A 49 28.25 20.87 24.73
CA ASP A 49 27.26 21.86 25.21
C ASP A 49 26.16 22.19 24.19
N THR A 50 26.46 22.13 22.88
CA THR A 50 25.50 22.44 21.82
C THR A 50 24.51 21.29 21.65
N LEU A 51 25.02 20.05 21.59
CA LEU A 51 24.19 18.85 21.51
C LEU A 51 23.36 18.67 22.79
N GLU A 52 23.95 18.91 23.97
CA GLU A 52 23.23 18.94 25.25
C GLU A 52 22.09 19.97 25.24
N SER A 53 22.34 21.17 24.72
CA SER A 53 21.32 22.21 24.59
C SER A 53 20.16 21.82 23.67
N ILE A 54 20.43 21.05 22.60
CA ILE A 54 19.43 20.58 21.62
C ILE A 54 18.60 19.40 22.16
N LEU A 55 19.20 18.50 22.93
CA LEU A 55 18.55 17.28 23.42
C LEU A 55 17.79 17.49 24.74
N VAL A 56 18.39 18.20 25.69
CA VAL A 56 17.86 18.36 27.06
C VAL A 56 17.83 19.81 27.57
N GLY A 57 18.53 20.73 26.91
CA GLY A 57 18.64 22.13 27.33
C GLY A 57 17.68 23.10 26.62
N SER A 58 18.13 24.34 26.42
CA SER A 58 17.27 25.47 26.02
C SER A 58 16.90 25.52 24.54
N LEU A 59 17.51 24.70 23.69
CA LEU A 59 17.18 24.56 22.27
C LEU A 59 16.27 23.36 21.97
N ARG A 60 15.99 22.53 23.00
CA ARG A 60 15.04 21.41 22.96
C ARG A 60 13.63 21.90 22.63
N GLU A 61 13.05 21.33 21.60
CA GLU A 61 11.66 21.52 21.22
C GLU A 61 11.14 20.16 20.75
N ILE A 62 10.06 19.68 21.40
CA ILE A 62 9.40 18.40 21.11
C ILE A 62 8.01 18.67 20.56
N LYS A 63 7.63 17.92 19.53
CA LYS A 63 6.30 17.95 18.91
C LYS A 63 5.91 16.54 18.45
N ALA A 64 4.67 16.13 18.75
CA ALA A 64 4.11 14.82 18.41
C ALA A 64 5.02 13.62 18.80
N GLY A 65 5.73 13.72 19.94
CA GLY A 65 6.66 12.69 20.41
C GLY A 65 8.07 12.73 19.81
N PHE A 66 8.41 13.70 18.95
CA PHE A 66 9.72 13.81 18.30
C PHE A 66 10.39 15.17 18.55
N HIS A 67 11.72 15.20 18.50
CA HIS A 67 12.48 16.44 18.43
C HIS A 67 12.22 17.16 17.10
N THR A 68 12.08 18.49 17.13
CA THR A 68 11.84 19.31 15.92
C THR A 68 13.11 19.56 15.10
N PHE A 69 13.76 18.49 14.66
CA PHE A 69 14.89 18.53 13.74
C PHE A 69 14.98 17.25 12.91
N ALA A 70 15.63 17.34 11.76
CA ALA A 70 16.06 16.17 10.99
C ALA A 70 17.57 15.94 11.19
N ALA A 71 17.94 14.66 11.28
CA ALA A 71 19.32 14.19 11.35
C ALA A 71 19.72 13.58 9.99
N PHE A 72 20.94 13.89 9.56
CA PHE A 72 21.54 13.45 8.30
C PHE A 72 22.88 12.80 8.63
N ILE A 73 23.05 11.53 8.27
CA ILE A 73 24.31 10.80 8.44
C ILE A 73 24.97 10.68 7.07
N TYR A 74 26.23 11.10 7.00
CA TYR A 74 27.07 11.00 5.82
C TYR A 74 28.25 10.06 6.09
N ASP A 75 28.64 9.29 5.07
CA ASP A 75 29.84 8.45 5.09
C ASP A 75 31.12 9.28 4.93
N ASP A 76 32.27 8.61 4.77
CA ASP A 76 33.57 9.26 4.51
C ASP A 76 33.71 9.80 3.08
N ALA A 77 32.89 9.34 2.12
CA ALA A 77 32.81 9.90 0.78
C ALA A 77 31.91 11.16 0.71
N ASN A 78 31.31 11.55 1.85
CA ASN A 78 30.31 12.62 1.95
C ASN A 78 29.01 12.31 1.15
N SER A 79 28.71 11.03 0.96
CA SER A 79 27.42 10.52 0.48
C SER A 79 26.43 10.43 1.65
N LEU A 80 25.16 10.71 1.40
CA LEU A 80 24.09 10.65 2.40
C LEU A 80 23.60 9.20 2.55
N ILE A 81 23.84 8.58 3.71
CA ILE A 81 23.55 7.15 3.94
C ILE A 81 22.31 6.90 4.82
N TYR A 82 21.86 7.93 5.53
CA TYR A 82 20.65 7.90 6.36
C TYR A 82 20.06 9.29 6.61
N THR A 83 18.73 9.37 6.65
CA THR A 83 17.96 10.54 7.08
C THR A 83 16.84 10.14 8.01
N GLY A 84 16.70 10.83 9.14
CA GLY A 84 15.66 10.52 10.11
C GLY A 84 15.38 11.63 11.10
N VAL A 85 14.56 11.28 12.08
CA VAL A 85 14.14 12.10 13.23
C VAL A 85 14.52 11.41 14.53
N LEU A 86 14.57 12.16 15.63
CA LEU A 86 14.81 11.60 16.96
C LEU A 86 13.49 11.59 17.76
N PRO A 87 12.95 10.41 18.14
CA PRO A 87 11.87 10.32 19.12
C PRO A 87 12.31 10.86 20.50
N GLU A 88 11.38 11.41 21.28
CA GLU A 88 11.67 12.15 22.52
C GLU A 88 12.52 11.38 23.56
N SER A 89 12.36 10.06 23.60
CA SER A 89 13.00 9.17 24.58
C SER A 89 14.05 8.24 23.98
N SER A 90 14.39 8.40 22.70
CA SER A 90 15.31 7.52 21.97
C SER A 90 16.77 7.99 22.05
N PHE A 91 17.22 8.34 23.25
CA PHE A 91 18.64 8.59 23.51
C PHE A 91 19.07 8.21 24.92
N SER A 92 20.33 7.80 25.07
CA SER A 92 20.96 7.47 26.34
C SER A 92 22.22 8.32 26.56
N VAL A 93 22.51 8.71 27.81
CA VAL A 93 23.69 9.53 28.16
C VAL A 93 24.54 8.77 29.17
N GLU A 94 25.81 8.54 28.80
CA GLU A 94 26.82 7.84 29.60
C GLU A 94 27.89 8.84 30.09
N TYR A 95 28.26 8.75 31.37
CA TYR A 95 29.23 9.65 31.99
C TYR A 95 30.60 8.99 32.09
N LEU A 96 31.52 9.35 31.18
CA LEU A 96 32.92 8.92 31.23
C LEU A 96 33.70 9.64 32.35
N SER A 97 33.32 10.88 32.66
CA SER A 97 33.83 11.64 33.81
C SER A 97 32.87 12.78 34.19
N LEU A 98 33.24 13.60 35.19
CA LEU A 98 32.50 14.83 35.54
C LEU A 98 32.38 15.85 34.40
N SER A 99 33.27 15.79 33.40
CA SER A 99 33.33 16.76 32.28
C SER A 99 33.32 16.10 30.90
N ALA A 100 33.12 14.78 30.82
CA ALA A 100 33.07 14.04 29.56
C ALA A 100 31.87 13.10 29.57
N LYS A 101 30.97 13.31 28.61
CA LYS A 101 29.74 12.54 28.41
C LYS A 101 29.75 11.97 27.00
N THR A 102 29.26 10.76 26.83
CA THR A 102 28.86 10.20 25.55
C THR A 102 27.34 10.20 25.48
N VAL A 103 26.80 10.40 24.28
CA VAL A 103 25.39 10.23 24.00
C VAL A 103 25.23 9.23 22.85
N GLU A 104 24.24 8.37 23.00
CA GLU A 104 23.78 7.42 22.00
C GLU A 104 22.39 7.88 21.55
N LEU A 105 22.20 8.11 20.25
CA LEU A 105 20.93 8.52 19.67
C LEU A 105 20.41 7.39 18.77
N GLU A 106 19.16 6.99 18.97
CA GLU A 106 18.45 6.05 18.11
C GLU A 106 17.48 6.85 17.22
N LEU A 107 17.88 7.05 15.98
CA LEU A 107 17.15 7.83 14.99
C LEU A 107 16.22 6.92 14.19
N LEU A 108 15.04 7.42 13.83
CA LEU A 108 14.04 6.73 13.03
C LEU A 108 13.87 7.40 11.68
N ASP A 109 13.75 6.65 10.58
CA ASP A 109 13.57 7.22 9.25
C ASP A 109 12.20 7.90 9.07
N TYR A 110 12.00 8.58 7.93
CA TYR A 110 10.71 9.25 7.68
C TYR A 110 9.55 8.29 7.43
N LEU A 111 9.80 7.01 7.08
CA LEU A 111 8.75 6.00 7.05
C LEU A 111 8.27 5.74 8.48
N GLY A 112 9.18 5.47 9.41
CA GLY A 112 8.86 5.22 10.80
C GLY A 112 8.17 6.39 11.48
N LEU A 113 8.59 7.62 11.19
CA LEU A 113 7.85 8.82 11.58
C LEU A 113 6.37 8.74 11.14
N ILE A 114 6.12 8.43 9.86
CA ILE A 114 4.76 8.32 9.33
C ILE A 114 4.02 7.14 9.96
N LEU A 115 4.64 5.97 10.11
CA LEU A 115 4.02 4.78 10.71
C LEU A 115 3.66 4.99 12.19
N GLN A 116 4.48 5.71 12.94
CA GLN A 116 4.16 6.11 14.32
C GLN A 116 2.98 7.11 14.33
N LEU A 117 3.06 8.21 13.57
CA LEU A 117 1.97 9.20 13.47
C LEU A 117 0.67 8.65 12.85
N ALA A 118 0.73 7.56 12.08
CA ALA A 118 -0.41 6.86 11.49
C ALA A 118 -1.14 5.95 12.48
N SER A 119 -0.48 5.54 13.57
CA SER A 119 -1.07 4.64 14.57
C SER A 119 -2.24 5.30 15.32
N ASP A 120 -2.14 6.61 15.56
CA ASP A 120 -3.15 7.40 16.28
C ASP A 120 -4.10 8.16 15.33
N ARG A 121 -4.11 7.84 14.03
CA ARG A 121 -4.93 8.53 13.02
C ARG A 121 -6.01 7.64 12.42
N LEU A 122 -7.15 8.25 12.13
CA LEU A 122 -8.25 7.67 11.37
C LEU A 122 -8.31 8.27 9.96
N ILE A 123 -8.72 7.46 8.99
CA ILE A 123 -8.95 7.83 7.59
C ILE A 123 -10.37 7.42 7.23
N THR A 124 -11.18 8.35 6.76
CA THR A 124 -12.49 8.05 6.19
C THR A 124 -12.36 7.72 4.71
N LEU A 125 -12.80 6.53 4.32
CA LEU A 125 -13.02 6.16 2.92
C LEU A 125 -14.51 6.34 2.60
N THR A 126 -14.82 7.25 1.67
CA THR A 126 -16.21 7.56 1.26
C THR A 126 -16.67 6.78 0.04
N ASP A 127 -15.73 6.38 -0.81
CA ASP A 127 -16.01 5.78 -2.11
C ASP A 127 -16.09 4.26 -1.98
N GLN A 128 -16.95 3.60 -2.76
CA GLN A 128 -17.04 2.13 -2.79
C GLN A 128 -15.88 1.49 -3.57
N TYR A 129 -15.21 2.26 -4.44
CA TYR A 129 -14.12 1.78 -5.29
C TYR A 129 -12.95 2.74 -5.24
N ILE A 130 -11.73 2.20 -5.12
CA ILE A 130 -10.49 2.98 -5.10
C ILE A 130 -9.40 2.34 -5.96
N ASN A 131 -8.40 3.15 -6.34
CA ASN A 131 -7.10 2.64 -6.77
C ASN A 131 -6.19 2.54 -5.51
N PRO A 132 -5.75 1.34 -5.09
CA PRO A 132 -4.99 1.16 -3.85
C PRO A 132 -3.67 1.93 -3.87
N VAL A 133 -3.01 2.05 -5.03
CA VAL A 133 -1.72 2.73 -5.16
C VAL A 133 -1.88 4.25 -5.15
N ALA A 134 -2.87 4.78 -5.88
CA ALA A 134 -3.12 6.22 -5.96
C ALA A 134 -3.74 6.80 -4.67
N THR A 135 -4.38 5.97 -3.84
CA THR A 135 -4.91 6.38 -2.52
C THR A 135 -3.81 6.56 -1.46
N ILE A 136 -2.70 5.83 -1.53
CA ILE A 136 -1.61 5.90 -0.53
C ILE A 136 -1.05 7.33 -0.32
N PRO A 137 -0.75 8.14 -1.37
CA PRO A 137 -0.38 9.54 -1.21
C PRO A 137 -1.39 10.39 -0.42
N SER A 138 -2.70 10.11 -0.52
CA SER A 138 -3.72 10.81 0.25
C SER A 138 -3.63 10.45 1.74
N ILE A 139 -3.44 9.16 2.05
CA ILE A 139 -3.22 8.67 3.42
C ILE A 139 -1.97 9.34 4.01
N ILE A 140 -0.83 9.30 3.32
CA ILE A 140 0.41 9.98 3.75
C ILE A 140 0.14 11.49 3.99
N GLY A 141 -0.48 12.17 3.03
CA GLY A 141 -0.78 13.59 3.13
C GLY A 141 -1.65 13.95 4.33
N SER A 142 -2.64 13.11 4.66
CA SER A 142 -3.48 13.30 5.85
C SER A 142 -2.72 13.16 7.17
N ILE A 143 -1.61 12.40 7.17
CA ILE A 143 -0.77 12.16 8.35
C ILE A 143 0.16 13.34 8.60
N ILE A 144 0.86 13.82 7.55
CA ILE A 144 1.91 14.86 7.66
C ILE A 144 1.41 16.30 7.41
N HIS A 145 0.30 16.46 6.69
CA HIS A 145 -0.40 17.74 6.50
C HIS A 145 -1.87 17.62 6.93
N PRO A 146 -2.13 17.30 8.21
CA PRO A 146 -3.49 17.16 8.71
C PRO A 146 -4.23 18.50 8.60
N LEU A 147 -5.42 18.45 7.99
CA LEU A 147 -6.34 19.57 7.94
C LEU A 147 -7.42 19.39 9.01
N ALA A 148 -8.05 20.48 9.44
CA ALA A 148 -9.04 20.45 10.53
C ALA A 148 -10.28 19.56 10.24
N MET A 149 -10.49 19.18 8.98
CA MET A 149 -11.54 18.23 8.57
C MET A 149 -11.16 16.75 8.70
N ASN A 150 -9.90 16.44 9.00
CA ASN A 150 -9.39 15.07 9.16
C ASN A 150 -9.56 14.53 10.60
N GLY A 151 -10.24 15.29 11.48
CA GLY A 151 -10.27 15.03 12.92
C GLY A 151 -8.96 15.38 13.63
N GLU A 152 -9.01 15.56 14.95
CA GLU A 152 -7.80 15.47 15.78
C GLU A 152 -7.37 14.01 15.93
N PRO A 153 -6.08 13.72 16.18
CA PRO A 153 -5.62 12.35 16.42
C PRO A 153 -6.29 11.75 17.66
N ASP A 154 -6.39 10.43 17.69
CA ASP A 154 -7.05 9.62 18.71
C ASP A 154 -6.16 9.46 19.96
N THR A 155 -5.68 10.60 20.49
CA THR A 155 -4.72 10.68 21.60
C THR A 155 -4.77 12.03 22.31
N GLU A 156 -4.46 12.04 23.61
CA GLU A 156 -4.28 13.27 24.39
C GLU A 156 -2.85 13.84 24.29
N SER A 157 -1.91 13.12 23.65
CA SER A 157 -0.48 13.46 23.70
C SER A 157 -0.02 14.53 22.69
N TYR A 158 -0.74 14.73 21.59
CA TYR A 158 -0.40 15.74 20.58
C TYR A 158 -1.61 16.19 19.74
N THR A 159 -1.48 17.35 19.10
CA THR A 159 -2.50 17.92 18.20
C THR A 159 -2.05 17.93 16.74
N ASN A 160 -2.99 18.16 15.82
CA ASN A 160 -2.66 18.42 14.41
C ASN A 160 -1.68 19.59 14.22
N ALA A 161 -1.76 20.62 15.08
CA ALA A 161 -0.83 21.76 15.05
C ALA A 161 0.59 21.37 15.44
N ASP A 162 0.75 20.41 16.36
CA ASP A 162 2.07 19.87 16.73
C ASP A 162 2.69 19.08 15.59
N VAL A 163 1.91 18.25 14.89
CA VAL A 163 2.37 17.53 13.69
C VAL A 163 2.79 18.51 12.59
N LEU A 164 1.98 19.52 12.27
CA LEU A 164 2.35 20.54 11.29
C LEU A 164 3.64 21.30 11.68
N ARG A 165 3.85 21.57 12.98
CA ARG A 165 5.09 22.18 13.48
C ARG A 165 6.28 21.24 13.35
N LEU A 166 6.12 19.95 13.63
CA LEU A 166 7.16 18.93 13.45
C LEU A 166 7.59 18.85 11.98
N ILE A 167 6.64 18.63 11.06
CA ILE A 167 6.90 18.48 9.63
C ILE A 167 7.59 19.72 9.05
N LEU A 168 7.14 20.94 9.42
CA LEU A 168 7.81 22.19 9.06
C LEU A 168 9.27 22.26 9.51
N CYS A 169 9.62 21.65 10.65
CA CYS A 169 10.96 21.70 11.22
C CYS A 169 11.91 20.61 10.70
N ILE A 170 11.41 19.46 10.25
CA ILE A 170 12.26 18.38 9.71
C ILE A 170 12.55 18.57 8.22
N GLY A 171 11.58 19.08 7.45
CA GLY A 171 11.77 19.51 6.06
C GLY A 171 10.62 19.12 5.11
N PRO A 172 10.73 19.48 3.82
CA PRO A 172 9.65 19.34 2.85
C PRO A 172 9.54 17.90 2.34
N ILE A 173 8.77 17.07 3.03
CA ILE A 173 8.46 15.70 2.60
C ILE A 173 7.60 15.75 1.32
N ASN A 174 8.07 15.11 0.25
CA ASN A 174 7.38 15.01 -1.03
C ASN A 174 6.75 13.62 -1.17
N TYR A 175 5.44 13.55 -1.40
CA TYR A 175 4.68 12.29 -1.42
C TYR A 175 3.56 12.26 -2.46
N GLN A 176 3.14 13.44 -2.97
CA GLN A 176 1.95 13.60 -3.82
C GLN A 176 2.01 12.72 -5.09
N TYR A 177 3.23 12.51 -5.59
CA TYR A 177 3.51 11.79 -6.83
C TYR A 177 4.18 10.43 -6.62
N ALA A 178 4.23 9.93 -5.38
CA ALA A 178 4.90 8.67 -5.03
C ALA A 178 4.38 7.46 -5.84
N HIS A 179 3.09 7.49 -6.20
CA HIS A 179 2.42 6.46 -6.98
C HIS A 179 2.90 6.34 -8.44
N TYR A 180 3.54 7.36 -9.03
CA TYR A 180 4.04 7.28 -10.40
C TYR A 180 5.28 6.40 -10.57
N SER A 181 5.94 6.01 -9.49
CA SER A 181 7.06 5.06 -9.52
C SER A 181 6.63 3.60 -9.54
N TYR A 182 5.34 3.33 -9.37
CA TYR A 182 4.77 2.00 -9.36
C TYR A 182 4.38 1.57 -10.78
N ASN A 183 4.82 0.37 -11.20
CA ASN A 183 4.50 -0.17 -12.51
C ASN A 183 3.31 -1.15 -12.40
N GLN A 184 2.12 -0.68 -12.76
CA GLN A 184 0.91 -1.49 -12.74
C GLN A 184 0.94 -2.66 -13.74
N ALA A 185 1.68 -2.56 -14.85
CA ALA A 185 1.74 -3.65 -15.85
C ALA A 185 2.38 -4.93 -15.29
N LYS A 186 3.26 -4.82 -14.28
CA LYS A 186 3.87 -5.96 -13.58
C LYS A 186 2.89 -6.83 -12.81
N TRP A 187 1.70 -6.29 -12.54
CA TRP A 187 0.62 -6.96 -11.83
C TRP A 187 -0.37 -7.68 -12.76
N LEU A 188 -0.23 -7.51 -14.08
CA LEU A 188 -1.29 -7.87 -15.01
C LEU A 188 -0.97 -9.10 -15.85
N PRO A 189 -1.94 -10.01 -16.06
CA PRO A 189 -3.25 -10.10 -15.41
C PRO A 189 -3.24 -11.04 -14.19
N PHE A 190 -3.68 -10.56 -13.02
CA PHE A 190 -4.25 -11.47 -12.01
C PHE A 190 -5.66 -11.87 -12.43
N THR A 191 -6.11 -13.06 -12.03
CA THR A 191 -7.37 -13.66 -12.53
C THR A 191 -8.38 -13.82 -11.40
N LEU A 192 -9.50 -13.10 -11.49
CA LEU A 192 -10.65 -13.28 -10.62
C LEU A 192 -11.40 -14.56 -10.97
N VAL A 193 -11.99 -15.19 -9.97
CA VAL A 193 -12.88 -16.35 -10.09
C VAL A 193 -14.16 -16.03 -9.32
N ASP A 194 -15.30 -16.17 -9.98
CA ASP A 194 -16.65 -15.98 -9.45
C ASP A 194 -16.81 -14.67 -8.65
N HIS A 195 -16.22 -13.58 -9.16
CA HIS A 195 -16.41 -12.25 -8.63
C HIS A 195 -17.85 -11.79 -8.87
N VAL A 196 -18.54 -11.34 -7.81
CA VAL A 196 -19.94 -10.91 -7.88
C VAL A 196 -20.04 -9.56 -8.56
N LEU A 197 -20.70 -9.51 -9.72
CA LEU A 197 -21.01 -8.26 -10.43
C LEU A 197 -22.23 -7.56 -9.83
N LEU A 198 -23.30 -8.33 -9.55
CA LEU A 198 -24.58 -7.81 -9.05
C LEU A 198 -25.47 -8.96 -8.57
N ASP A 199 -26.01 -8.86 -7.36
CA ASP A 199 -27.16 -9.66 -6.94
C ASP A 199 -28.46 -8.91 -7.24
N SER A 200 -29.31 -9.48 -8.09
CA SER A 200 -30.61 -8.92 -8.45
C SER A 200 -31.58 -8.82 -7.27
N SER A 201 -31.30 -9.46 -6.13
CA SER A 201 -32.06 -9.26 -4.90
C SER A 201 -31.98 -7.82 -4.38
N SER A 202 -30.84 -7.15 -4.56
CA SER A 202 -30.57 -5.79 -4.06
C SER A 202 -31.40 -4.70 -4.76
N ILE A 203 -31.73 -4.91 -6.03
CA ILE A 203 -32.49 -3.97 -6.88
C ILE A 203 -33.97 -4.35 -7.03
N ARG A 204 -34.36 -5.53 -6.52
CA ARG A 204 -35.72 -6.05 -6.60
C ARG A 204 -36.71 -5.13 -5.90
N TYR A 205 -37.78 -4.76 -6.61
CA TYR A 205 -38.91 -4.09 -5.98
C TYR A 205 -39.64 -5.06 -5.03
N GLN A 206 -39.68 -4.72 -3.74
CA GLN A 206 -40.46 -5.45 -2.74
C GLN A 206 -41.92 -4.98 -2.81
N SER A 207 -42.82 -5.90 -3.13
CA SER A 207 -44.26 -5.61 -3.25
C SER A 207 -45.08 -6.09 -2.06
N ALA A 208 -46.34 -5.64 -2.00
CA ALA A 208 -47.29 -6.09 -1.00
C ALA A 208 -47.64 -7.59 -1.14
N PRO A 209 -47.99 -8.29 -0.03
CA PRO A 209 -48.47 -9.66 -0.08
C PRO A 209 -49.61 -9.87 -1.09
N GLY A 210 -49.59 -11.03 -1.77
CA GLY A 210 -50.57 -11.39 -2.80
C GLY A 210 -50.28 -10.86 -4.21
N THR A 211 -49.13 -10.20 -4.42
CA THR A 211 -48.67 -9.78 -5.75
C THR A 211 -47.92 -10.92 -6.45
N SER A 212 -48.16 -11.11 -7.74
CA SER A 212 -47.43 -12.04 -8.60
C SER A 212 -46.25 -11.34 -9.29
N HIS A 213 -45.12 -12.04 -9.44
CA HIS A 213 -43.89 -11.50 -9.98
C HIS A 213 -43.36 -12.34 -11.14
N THR A 214 -43.01 -11.69 -12.24
CA THR A 214 -42.13 -12.26 -13.28
C THR A 214 -40.81 -11.50 -13.23
N ILE A 215 -39.71 -12.22 -13.06
CA ILE A 215 -38.36 -11.65 -13.08
C ILE A 215 -37.56 -12.30 -14.21
N ARG A 216 -36.73 -11.49 -14.87
CA ARG A 216 -35.67 -11.90 -15.77
C ARG A 216 -34.39 -11.19 -15.36
N PHE A 217 -33.32 -11.95 -15.27
CA PHE A 217 -31.99 -11.46 -14.94
C PHE A 217 -30.99 -12.27 -15.73
N GLY A 218 -30.09 -11.60 -16.44
CA GLY A 218 -29.19 -12.24 -17.39
C GLY A 218 -28.59 -11.26 -18.38
N PHE A 219 -27.78 -11.78 -19.29
CA PHE A 219 -26.96 -10.98 -20.19
C PHE A 219 -27.61 -10.77 -21.55
N GLU A 220 -27.42 -9.58 -22.10
CA GLU A 220 -27.69 -9.22 -23.50
C GLU A 220 -26.34 -8.88 -24.15
N ALA A 221 -25.94 -9.63 -25.18
CA ALA A 221 -24.70 -9.39 -25.91
C ALA A 221 -25.00 -8.74 -27.26
N ASN A 222 -24.62 -7.46 -27.42
CA ASN A 222 -24.87 -6.68 -28.63
C ASN A 222 -23.53 -6.19 -29.22
N ASN A 223 -23.20 -6.70 -30.41
CA ASN A 223 -21.92 -6.44 -31.11
C ASN A 223 -20.68 -6.88 -30.30
N GLN A 224 -20.14 -5.97 -29.49
CA GLN A 224 -18.96 -6.14 -28.64
C GLN A 224 -19.25 -5.85 -27.16
N ASP A 225 -20.39 -5.23 -26.86
CA ASP A 225 -20.77 -4.85 -25.51
C ASP A 225 -21.65 -5.91 -24.86
N ILE A 226 -21.26 -6.34 -23.66
CA ILE A 226 -22.08 -7.18 -22.80
C ILE A 226 -22.87 -6.25 -21.88
N HIS A 227 -24.19 -6.45 -21.83
CA HIS A 227 -25.05 -5.78 -20.88
C HIS A 227 -25.65 -6.78 -19.91
N LEU A 228 -25.75 -6.42 -18.64
CA LEU A 228 -26.50 -7.17 -17.63
C LEU A 228 -27.87 -6.51 -17.48
N ILE A 229 -28.93 -7.26 -17.70
CA ILE A 229 -30.31 -6.77 -17.68
C ILE A 229 -31.01 -7.33 -16.45
N PHE A 230 -31.64 -6.45 -15.68
CA PHE A 230 -32.67 -6.80 -14.70
C PHE A 230 -34.02 -6.29 -15.17
N TRP A 231 -35.00 -7.18 -15.24
CA TRP A 231 -36.37 -6.87 -15.58
C TRP A 231 -37.29 -7.56 -14.58
N GLN A 232 -38.15 -6.78 -13.92
CA GLN A 232 -39.15 -7.26 -12.99
C GLN A 232 -40.50 -6.64 -13.36
N TYR A 233 -41.47 -7.50 -13.66
CA TYR A 233 -42.86 -7.12 -13.75
C TYR A 233 -43.65 -7.71 -12.57
N SER A 234 -44.33 -6.84 -11.83
CA SER A 234 -45.08 -7.16 -10.64
C SER A 234 -46.54 -6.79 -10.88
N HIS A 235 -47.49 -7.69 -10.64
CA HIS A 235 -48.90 -7.40 -10.83
C HIS A 235 -49.79 -8.07 -9.77
N ARG A 236 -50.91 -7.43 -9.44
CA ARG A 236 -51.96 -8.00 -8.61
C ARG A 236 -53.31 -7.70 -9.26
N ALA A 237 -54.07 -8.76 -9.55
CA ALA A 237 -55.42 -8.63 -10.07
C ALA A 237 -56.32 -7.92 -9.05
N GLY A 238 -57.15 -7.01 -9.54
CA GLY A 238 -58.09 -6.24 -8.74
C GLY A 238 -59.26 -7.08 -8.23
N ASN A 239 -59.83 -6.66 -7.09
CA ASN A 239 -60.89 -7.30 -6.31
C ASN A 239 -60.45 -8.54 -5.48
N PRO A 240 -60.48 -8.50 -4.13
CA PRO A 240 -60.92 -7.38 -3.28
C PRO A 240 -59.88 -6.24 -3.16
N TYR A 241 -58.67 -6.43 -3.68
CA TYR A 241 -57.57 -5.48 -3.56
C TYR A 241 -57.59 -4.41 -4.67
N PRO A 242 -56.93 -3.25 -4.48
CA PRO A 242 -56.63 -2.33 -5.57
C PRO A 242 -55.83 -3.04 -6.66
N TRP A 243 -56.11 -2.71 -7.92
CA TRP A 243 -55.27 -3.09 -9.05
C TRP A 243 -53.87 -2.52 -8.83
N PHE A 244 -52.85 -3.27 -9.23
CA PHE A 244 -51.45 -2.90 -9.07
C PHE A 244 -50.66 -3.51 -10.22
N GLN A 245 -49.89 -2.68 -10.92
CA GLN A 245 -48.86 -3.08 -11.87
C GLN A 245 -47.62 -2.22 -11.63
N HIS A 246 -46.44 -2.86 -11.63
CA HIS A 246 -45.17 -2.17 -11.55
C HIS A 246 -44.14 -2.89 -12.42
N LEU A 247 -43.56 -2.14 -13.37
CA LEU A 247 -42.39 -2.52 -14.13
C LEU A 247 -41.16 -1.87 -13.50
N ARG A 248 -40.13 -2.66 -13.29
CA ARG A 248 -38.77 -2.21 -12.99
C ARG A 248 -37.81 -2.81 -14.00
N TYR A 249 -37.10 -1.97 -14.71
CA TYR A 249 -36.07 -2.35 -15.67
C TYR A 249 -34.77 -1.58 -15.37
N ARG A 250 -33.64 -2.29 -15.39
CA ARG A 250 -32.29 -1.75 -15.26
C ARG A 250 -31.38 -2.44 -16.26
N LYS A 251 -30.60 -1.66 -17.00
CA LYS A 251 -29.57 -2.14 -17.92
C LYS A 251 -28.22 -1.61 -17.47
N TYR A 252 -27.29 -2.51 -17.24
CA TYR A 252 -25.93 -2.20 -16.88
C TYR A 252 -25.00 -2.55 -18.03
N LEU A 253 -24.07 -1.67 -18.38
CA LEU A 253 -22.92 -2.03 -19.20
C LEU A 253 -21.95 -2.83 -18.33
N VAL A 254 -21.41 -3.92 -18.87
CA VAL A 254 -20.47 -4.80 -18.17
C VAL A 254 -19.06 -4.56 -18.70
N THR A 255 -18.14 -4.20 -17.81
CA THR A 255 -16.74 -3.86 -18.15
C THR A 255 -15.81 -4.59 -17.18
N MET A 256 -15.14 -5.66 -17.63
CA MET A 256 -14.06 -6.39 -16.95
C MET A 256 -14.16 -6.41 -15.41
N GLY A 257 -15.06 -7.23 -14.86
CA GLY A 257 -15.25 -7.34 -13.41
C GLY A 257 -16.10 -6.24 -12.77
N SER A 258 -16.59 -5.25 -13.52
CA SER A 258 -17.47 -4.19 -13.02
C SER A 258 -18.75 -4.04 -13.84
N VAL A 259 -19.75 -3.36 -13.28
CA VAL A 259 -21.01 -2.99 -13.95
C VAL A 259 -21.36 -1.53 -13.70
N SER A 260 -21.83 -0.83 -14.73
CA SER A 260 -22.30 0.56 -14.63
C SER A 260 -23.71 0.70 -15.18
N LEU A 261 -24.61 1.36 -14.43
CA LEU A 261 -26.00 1.57 -14.85
C LEU A 261 -26.04 2.54 -16.04
N VAL A 262 -26.61 2.11 -17.17
CA VAL A 262 -26.72 2.91 -18.41
C VAL A 262 -28.17 3.20 -18.82
N GLU A 263 -29.14 2.42 -18.34
CA GLU A 263 -30.57 2.65 -18.59
C GLU A 263 -31.38 2.24 -17.36
N GLU A 264 -32.34 3.07 -16.96
CA GLU A 264 -33.36 2.69 -15.98
C GLU A 264 -34.75 3.13 -16.41
N ASN A 265 -35.74 2.27 -16.15
CA ASN A 265 -37.15 2.60 -16.27
C ASN A 265 -37.91 1.95 -15.09
N ASP A 266 -38.62 2.77 -14.32
CA ASP A 266 -39.56 2.34 -13.28
C ASP A 266 -40.94 2.90 -13.61
N GLU A 267 -41.86 2.04 -14.01
CA GLU A 267 -43.25 2.42 -14.30
C GLU A 267 -44.15 1.85 -13.22
N HIS A 268 -45.04 2.66 -12.65
CA HIS A 268 -45.89 2.28 -11.51
C HIS A 268 -47.32 2.71 -11.74
N TYR A 269 -48.27 1.81 -11.50
CA TYR A 269 -49.68 2.08 -11.71
C TYR A 269 -50.55 1.30 -10.70
N ASP A 270 -51.26 2.04 -9.85
CA ASP A 270 -52.13 1.48 -8.81
C ASP A 270 -53.48 2.20 -8.73
N GLY A 271 -54.52 1.48 -8.28
CA GLY A 271 -55.83 2.09 -8.02
C GLY A 271 -57.02 1.12 -8.08
N TYR A 272 -58.18 1.60 -7.61
CA TYR A 272 -59.44 0.85 -7.69
C TYR A 272 -60.13 0.94 -9.06
N TYR A 273 -59.83 1.98 -9.83
CA TYR A 273 -60.36 2.24 -11.18
C TYR A 273 -59.25 2.37 -12.22
N ALA A 274 -58.11 1.75 -11.94
CA ALA A 274 -56.93 1.78 -12.78
C ALA A 274 -57.19 0.88 -14.01
N GLU A 275 -57.01 1.41 -15.23
CA GLU A 275 -57.09 0.61 -16.46
C GLU A 275 -55.76 -0.14 -16.66
N PRO A 276 -55.76 -1.49 -16.70
CA PRO A 276 -54.51 -2.23 -16.84
C PRO A 276 -53.84 -1.92 -18.18
N TRP A 277 -52.58 -1.51 -18.15
CA TRP A 277 -51.75 -1.50 -19.36
C TRP A 277 -51.40 -2.93 -19.80
N ASP A 278 -50.99 -3.05 -21.05
CA ASP A 278 -50.46 -4.31 -21.59
C ASP A 278 -49.28 -4.81 -20.74
N ILE A 279 -49.21 -6.12 -20.54
CA ILE A 279 -48.09 -6.76 -19.84
C ILE A 279 -46.84 -6.54 -20.70
N PRO A 280 -45.79 -5.83 -20.22
CA PRO A 280 -44.58 -5.64 -21.00
C PRO A 280 -43.95 -7.00 -21.34
N THR A 281 -43.43 -7.15 -22.54
CA THR A 281 -42.79 -8.41 -22.95
C THR A 281 -41.44 -8.55 -22.23
N PRO A 282 -41.17 -9.66 -21.53
CA PRO A 282 -39.87 -9.89 -20.92
C PRO A 282 -38.78 -10.01 -21.99
N PRO A 283 -37.56 -9.48 -21.76
CA PRO A 283 -36.44 -9.70 -22.67
C PRO A 283 -36.02 -11.18 -22.65
N ASP A 284 -35.49 -11.65 -23.79
CA ASP A 284 -34.76 -12.91 -23.87
C ASP A 284 -33.30 -12.66 -23.48
N LEU A 285 -32.78 -13.41 -22.52
CA LEU A 285 -31.50 -13.14 -21.85
C LEU A 285 -30.67 -14.41 -21.73
N LEU A 286 -29.36 -14.27 -21.94
CA LEU A 286 -28.39 -15.34 -21.81
C LEU A 286 -28.03 -15.55 -20.33
N SER A 287 -27.98 -16.82 -19.89
CA SER A 287 -27.49 -17.17 -18.56
C SER A 287 -25.95 -17.21 -18.46
N GLN A 288 -25.26 -17.20 -19.61
CA GLN A 288 -23.79 -17.27 -19.69
C GLN A 288 -23.32 -16.56 -20.96
N VAL A 289 -22.19 -15.87 -20.89
CA VAL A 289 -21.47 -15.27 -22.01
C VAL A 289 -19.98 -15.54 -21.83
N SER A 290 -19.31 -16.05 -22.87
CA SER A 290 -17.87 -16.36 -22.82
C SER A 290 -17.17 -15.66 -23.99
N LEU A 291 -16.24 -14.76 -23.67
CA LEU A 291 -15.35 -14.07 -24.62
C LEU A 291 -13.89 -14.27 -24.17
N SER A 292 -13.14 -13.19 -23.92
CA SER A 292 -11.84 -13.20 -23.22
C SER A 292 -11.96 -13.41 -21.70
N ALA A 293 -13.19 -13.40 -21.19
CA ALA A 293 -13.57 -13.70 -19.81
C ALA A 293 -14.93 -14.41 -19.81
N GLU A 294 -15.28 -15.02 -18.69
CA GLU A 294 -16.53 -15.74 -18.48
C GLU A 294 -17.48 -14.94 -17.58
N TYR A 295 -18.72 -14.81 -18.04
CA TYR A 295 -19.82 -14.17 -17.33
C TYR A 295 -20.94 -15.20 -17.18
N HIS A 296 -21.47 -15.38 -15.98
CA HIS A 296 -22.57 -16.33 -15.77
C HIS A 296 -23.56 -15.87 -14.68
N ILE A 297 -24.78 -16.40 -14.75
CA ILE A 297 -25.82 -16.20 -13.73
C ILE A 297 -25.97 -17.47 -12.91
N SER A 298 -25.88 -17.36 -11.58
CA SER A 298 -26.25 -18.44 -10.66
C SER A 298 -27.27 -17.92 -9.65
N GLY A 299 -28.46 -18.52 -9.66
CA GLY A 299 -29.58 -18.08 -8.82
C GLY A 299 -30.05 -16.65 -9.16
N SER A 300 -29.86 -15.71 -8.24
CA SER A 300 -30.16 -14.29 -8.40
C SER A 300 -28.94 -13.43 -8.74
N THR A 301 -27.75 -14.02 -8.85
CA THR A 301 -26.48 -13.29 -8.84
C THR A 301 -25.72 -13.47 -10.16
N ALA A 302 -25.14 -12.37 -10.65
CA ALA A 302 -24.28 -12.33 -11.82
C ALA A 302 -22.81 -12.37 -11.38
N TYR A 303 -22.01 -13.17 -12.08
CA TYR A 303 -20.63 -13.49 -11.75
C TYR A 303 -19.68 -13.23 -12.91
N TYR A 304 -18.42 -12.96 -12.58
CA TYR A 304 -17.31 -12.73 -13.48
C TYR A 304 -16.09 -13.58 -13.12
N SER A 305 -15.52 -14.24 -14.13
CA SER A 305 -14.26 -14.99 -14.02
C SER A 305 -13.33 -14.58 -15.18
N GLY A 306 -12.18 -13.98 -14.87
CA GLY A 306 -11.28 -13.44 -15.88
C GLY A 306 -10.21 -12.45 -15.38
N PRO A 307 -9.42 -11.88 -16.30
CA PRO A 307 -8.39 -10.88 -16.00
C PRO A 307 -8.93 -9.64 -15.29
N ALA A 308 -8.25 -9.18 -14.24
CA ALA A 308 -8.59 -7.94 -13.55
C ALA A 308 -7.39 -6.98 -13.41
N THR A 309 -7.71 -5.74 -13.10
CA THR A 309 -6.79 -4.62 -12.90
C THR A 309 -6.94 -4.07 -11.48
N LEU A 310 -5.82 -3.63 -10.89
CA LEU A 310 -5.82 -2.94 -9.59
C LEU A 310 -6.24 -1.46 -9.69
N ASP A 311 -6.80 -0.99 -10.80
CA ASP A 311 -7.21 0.42 -10.94
C ASP A 311 -8.50 0.76 -10.20
N SER A 312 -9.36 -0.23 -9.93
CA SER A 312 -10.64 -0.07 -9.24
C SER A 312 -10.98 -1.31 -8.41
N ILE A 313 -10.49 -1.38 -7.17
CA ILE A 313 -10.86 -2.45 -6.21
C ILE A 313 -12.07 -2.02 -5.37
N GLU A 314 -12.96 -2.97 -5.05
CA GLU A 314 -14.09 -2.72 -4.16
C GLU A 314 -13.63 -2.68 -2.68
N ILE A 315 -14.05 -1.64 -1.98
CA ILE A 315 -13.83 -1.44 -0.55
C ILE A 315 -15.14 -1.19 0.19
N VAL A 316 -15.13 -1.48 1.49
CA VAL A 316 -16.16 -1.06 2.43
C VAL A 316 -15.91 0.42 2.77
N PRO A 317 -16.89 1.33 2.56
CA PRO A 317 -16.77 2.71 3.04
C PRO A 317 -16.84 2.76 4.57
N GLY A 318 -15.98 3.54 5.21
CA GLY A 318 -15.85 3.56 6.67
C GLY A 318 -14.66 4.36 7.19
N GLU A 319 -14.46 4.34 8.50
CA GLU A 319 -13.29 4.92 9.17
C GLU A 319 -12.30 3.83 9.56
N TYR A 320 -11.05 3.98 9.16
CA TYR A 320 -9.97 3.00 9.32
C TYR A 320 -8.77 3.63 10.01
N LYS A 321 -8.03 2.86 10.84
CA LYS A 321 -6.73 3.29 11.35
C LYS A 321 -5.77 3.45 10.17
N ALA A 322 -5.11 4.61 10.09
CA ALA A 322 -4.32 4.99 8.92
C ALA A 322 -3.19 4.00 8.63
N LYS A 323 -2.56 3.46 9.69
CA LYS A 323 -1.52 2.43 9.60
C LYS A 323 -2.03 1.11 9.01
N ASP A 324 -3.18 0.63 9.47
CA ASP A 324 -3.73 -0.66 9.05
C ASP A 324 -4.20 -0.60 7.60
N LEU A 325 -4.86 0.49 7.22
CA LEU A 325 -5.25 0.75 5.83
C LEU A 325 -4.03 0.90 4.91
N LEU A 326 -3.00 1.63 5.33
CA LEU A 326 -1.75 1.75 4.57
C LEU A 326 -1.10 0.39 4.32
N GLY A 327 -1.03 -0.46 5.36
CA GLY A 327 -0.53 -1.82 5.26
C GLY A 327 -1.37 -2.70 4.33
N GLU A 328 -2.70 -2.60 4.40
CA GLU A 328 -3.60 -3.32 3.49
C GLU A 328 -3.39 -2.89 2.03
N LEU A 329 -3.37 -1.59 1.72
CA LEU A 329 -3.24 -1.12 0.33
C LEU A 329 -1.87 -1.51 -0.28
N LEU A 330 -0.79 -1.46 0.50
CA LEU A 330 0.53 -1.94 0.07
C LEU A 330 0.52 -3.45 -0.20
N ARG A 331 -0.11 -4.22 0.70
CA ARG A 331 -0.30 -5.69 0.57
C ARG A 331 -1.27 -6.08 -0.55
N VAL A 332 -2.21 -5.21 -0.93
CA VAL A 332 -3.08 -5.42 -2.10
C VAL A 332 -2.36 -5.12 -3.41
N ALA A 333 -1.35 -4.23 -3.39
CA ALA A 333 -0.62 -3.78 -4.57
C ALA A 333 0.78 -4.40 -4.76
N ASN A 334 1.19 -5.42 -4.00
CA ASN A 334 2.57 -5.93 -3.97
C ASN A 334 3.62 -4.79 -3.90
N ALA A 335 3.33 -3.80 -3.07
CA ALA A 335 4.03 -2.53 -3.10
C ALA A 335 4.81 -2.28 -1.82
N VAL A 336 5.95 -1.61 -1.96
CA VAL A 336 6.72 -1.03 -0.86
C VAL A 336 6.81 0.47 -1.01
N ILE A 337 6.91 1.16 0.12
CA ILE A 337 7.25 2.58 0.15
C ILE A 337 8.77 2.67 0.24
N THR A 338 9.39 3.64 -0.43
CA THR A 338 10.82 3.94 -0.23
C THR A 338 11.01 5.42 -0.04
N VAL A 339 11.90 5.82 0.87
CA VAL A 339 12.25 7.22 1.11
C VAL A 339 13.65 7.49 0.57
N ASP A 340 13.76 8.44 -0.35
CA ASP A 340 15.04 8.98 -0.80
C ASP A 340 14.94 10.51 -0.89
N ASN A 341 15.91 11.21 -0.28
CA ASN A 341 16.03 12.68 -0.31
C ASN A 341 14.70 13.43 -0.07
N TYR A 342 14.01 13.13 1.05
CA TYR A 342 12.67 13.60 1.43
C TYR A 342 11.51 13.15 0.52
N SER A 343 11.77 12.47 -0.58
CA SER A 343 10.75 11.99 -1.51
C SER A 343 10.36 10.56 -1.21
N PHE A 344 9.05 10.35 -1.11
CA PHE A 344 8.41 9.05 -1.01
C PHE A 344 8.14 8.53 -2.42
N TYR A 345 8.41 7.25 -2.62
CA TYR A 345 8.14 6.51 -3.84
C TYR A 345 7.40 5.24 -3.46
N ILE A 346 6.47 4.80 -4.32
CA ILE A 346 5.81 3.49 -4.19
C ILE A 346 6.35 2.63 -5.33
N LYS A 347 6.91 1.47 -5.01
CA LYS A 347 7.54 0.56 -5.98
C LYS A 347 6.93 -0.83 -5.87
N ASN A 348 6.97 -1.59 -6.95
CA ASN A 348 6.71 -3.03 -6.91
C ASN A 348 7.78 -3.71 -6.03
N ARG A 349 7.37 -4.62 -5.14
CA ARG A 349 8.30 -5.34 -4.25
C ARG A 349 9.14 -6.39 -4.99
N GLN A 350 8.60 -6.95 -6.08
CA GLN A 350 9.29 -7.85 -6.97
C GLN A 350 9.08 -7.38 -8.41
N ASP A 351 10.17 -7.25 -9.17
CA ASP A 351 10.16 -6.95 -10.60
C ASP A 351 11.32 -7.71 -11.26
N ASP A 352 11.00 -8.47 -12.31
CA ASP A 352 11.90 -9.41 -12.98
C ASP A 352 12.67 -8.74 -14.14
N GLU A 353 12.37 -7.48 -14.46
CA GLU A 353 13.08 -6.68 -15.49
C GLU A 353 14.03 -5.63 -14.88
N LEU A 354 14.38 -5.75 -13.61
CA LEU A 354 15.37 -4.88 -12.98
C LEU A 354 16.76 -5.04 -13.63
N PRO A 355 17.60 -3.99 -13.62
CA PRO A 355 18.98 -4.08 -14.09
C PRO A 355 19.75 -5.23 -13.44
N VAL A 356 20.47 -6.01 -14.24
CA VAL A 356 21.24 -7.17 -13.78
C VAL A 356 22.67 -6.76 -13.45
N LEU A 357 23.15 -7.10 -12.24
CA LEU A 357 24.50 -6.84 -11.77
C LEU A 357 25.20 -8.16 -11.38
N HIS A 358 26.37 -8.40 -11.95
CA HIS A 358 27.13 -9.63 -11.72
C HIS A 358 28.19 -9.45 -10.64
N PHE A 359 28.21 -10.37 -9.67
CA PHE A 359 29.20 -10.43 -8.60
C PHE A 359 30.12 -11.63 -8.81
N ALA A 360 31.44 -11.42 -8.70
CA ALA A 360 32.44 -12.42 -9.07
C ALA A 360 33.11 -13.14 -7.89
N ASP A 361 33.11 -12.55 -6.69
CA ASP A 361 33.86 -13.03 -5.52
C ASP A 361 33.21 -12.56 -4.21
N PRO A 362 32.09 -13.18 -3.76
CA PRO A 362 31.48 -12.89 -2.48
C PRO A 362 32.29 -13.49 -1.33
N ILE A 363 32.18 -12.87 -0.15
CA ILE A 363 32.74 -13.38 1.10
C ILE A 363 32.03 -14.69 1.49
N GLU A 364 30.71 -14.70 1.35
CA GLU A 364 29.82 -15.79 1.76
C GLU A 364 28.56 -15.80 0.89
N PHE A 365 28.07 -16.99 0.59
CA PHE A 365 26.80 -17.20 -0.11
C PHE A 365 26.06 -18.38 0.53
N GLU A 366 24.87 -18.10 1.06
CA GLU A 366 23.95 -19.09 1.63
C GLU A 366 22.71 -19.20 0.74
N LEU A 367 22.20 -20.42 0.57
CA LEU A 367 21.02 -20.71 -0.25
C LEU A 367 20.18 -21.79 0.44
N ASP A 368 18.98 -21.42 0.87
CA ASP A 368 18.05 -22.30 1.57
C ASP A 368 16.75 -22.51 0.77
N GLN A 369 16.05 -23.61 1.05
CA GLN A 369 14.74 -23.87 0.47
C GLN A 369 13.72 -22.93 1.11
N ALA A 370 13.15 -22.05 0.30
CA ALA A 370 12.28 -21.00 0.79
C ALA A 370 10.90 -21.50 1.21
N ASP A 371 10.26 -20.77 2.13
CA ASP A 371 8.81 -20.93 2.32
C ASP A 371 8.06 -20.34 1.11
N ILE A 372 7.05 -21.10 0.67
CA ILE A 372 6.13 -20.78 -0.43
C ILE A 372 4.68 -20.75 0.04
N SER A 373 4.45 -20.80 1.37
CA SER A 373 3.13 -20.64 1.95
C SER A 373 2.59 -19.24 1.61
N SER A 374 1.40 -19.20 1.01
CA SER A 374 0.69 -17.94 0.83
C SER A 374 0.04 -17.56 2.15
N PRO A 375 0.21 -16.33 2.65
CA PRO A 375 -0.56 -15.87 3.79
C PRO A 375 -2.07 -15.82 3.45
N GLU A 376 -2.90 -16.07 4.45
CA GLU A 376 -4.33 -15.77 4.39
C GLU A 376 -4.52 -14.26 4.54
N LEU A 377 -5.18 -13.63 3.55
CA LEU A 377 -5.42 -12.19 3.58
C LEU A 377 -6.69 -11.90 4.36
N THR A 378 -6.56 -11.57 5.65
CA THR A 378 -7.64 -10.94 6.40
C THR A 378 -7.88 -9.52 5.85
N PRO A 379 -9.06 -9.20 5.30
CA PRO A 379 -9.38 -7.84 4.86
C PRO A 379 -9.55 -6.89 6.04
N VAL A 380 -9.14 -5.64 5.84
CA VAL A 380 -9.41 -4.51 6.72
C VAL A 380 -10.52 -3.64 6.08
N ALA A 381 -10.34 -3.25 4.82
CA ALA A 381 -11.32 -2.48 4.03
C ALA A 381 -11.70 -3.15 2.70
N VAL A 382 -10.92 -4.08 2.13
CA VAL A 382 -11.27 -4.74 0.86
C VAL A 382 -12.52 -5.61 1.02
N ALA A 383 -13.56 -5.35 0.23
CA ALA A 383 -14.86 -6.02 0.36
C ALA A 383 -14.93 -7.39 -0.35
N SER A 384 -14.18 -7.56 -1.44
CA SER A 384 -14.34 -8.70 -2.34
C SER A 384 -13.35 -9.84 -2.04
N GLN A 385 -13.85 -10.96 -1.49
CA GLN A 385 -13.04 -12.15 -1.26
C GLN A 385 -12.41 -12.69 -2.55
N ALA A 386 -13.13 -12.63 -3.68
CA ALA A 386 -12.60 -13.06 -4.99
C ALA A 386 -11.36 -12.24 -5.43
N VAL A 387 -11.27 -10.96 -5.02
CA VAL A 387 -10.07 -10.14 -5.21
C VAL A 387 -8.94 -10.66 -4.32
N LEU A 388 -9.19 -10.86 -3.02
CA LEU A 388 -8.19 -11.38 -2.07
C LEU A 388 -7.64 -12.75 -2.49
N ASP A 389 -8.51 -13.69 -2.85
CA ASP A 389 -8.11 -15.04 -3.29
C ASP A 389 -7.23 -14.99 -4.55
N ALA A 390 -7.57 -14.11 -5.50
CA ALA A 390 -6.79 -13.91 -6.72
C ALA A 390 -5.43 -13.27 -6.44
N ILE A 391 -5.36 -12.34 -5.47
CA ILE A 391 -4.12 -11.73 -4.97
C ILE A 391 -3.23 -12.79 -4.30
N SER A 392 -3.75 -13.56 -3.33
CA SER A 392 -3.01 -14.66 -2.68
C SER A 392 -2.50 -15.69 -3.69
N LYS A 393 -3.33 -16.06 -4.68
CA LYS A 393 -2.93 -16.96 -5.76
C LYS A 393 -1.81 -16.39 -6.63
N HIS A 394 -1.85 -15.08 -6.95
CA HIS A 394 -0.79 -14.41 -7.68
C HIS A 394 0.51 -14.40 -6.86
N TYR A 395 0.47 -14.00 -5.58
CA TYR A 395 1.62 -14.04 -4.69
C TYR A 395 2.28 -15.40 -4.61
N ARG A 396 1.47 -16.45 -4.43
CA ARG A 396 1.95 -17.82 -4.41
C ARG A 396 2.71 -18.17 -5.69
N SER A 397 2.17 -17.80 -6.85
CA SER A 397 2.82 -18.07 -8.14
C SER A 397 4.17 -17.36 -8.27
N THR A 398 4.31 -16.14 -7.74
CA THR A 398 5.58 -15.39 -7.79
C THR A 398 6.59 -15.93 -6.78
N LEU A 399 6.14 -16.34 -5.59
CA LEU A 399 6.98 -17.01 -4.58
C LEU A 399 7.46 -18.40 -5.03
N GLU A 400 6.61 -19.16 -5.73
CA GLU A 400 6.97 -20.47 -6.33
C GLU A 400 7.97 -20.31 -7.50
N ALA A 401 7.98 -19.16 -8.18
CA ALA A 401 8.94 -18.85 -9.25
C ALA A 401 10.34 -18.46 -8.72
N SER A 402 10.47 -18.09 -7.45
CA SER A 402 11.77 -17.89 -6.76
C SER A 402 11.81 -18.75 -5.49
N PRO A 403 12.07 -20.06 -5.65
CA PRO A 403 11.87 -21.07 -4.61
C PRO A 403 13.00 -21.13 -3.56
N PHE A 404 14.02 -20.27 -3.66
CA PHE A 404 15.13 -20.23 -2.72
C PHE A 404 15.18 -18.90 -1.98
N ASP A 405 15.49 -18.95 -0.69
CA ASP A 405 15.91 -17.78 0.07
C ASP A 405 17.44 -17.74 -0.05
N ALA A 406 17.99 -16.57 -0.40
CA ALA A 406 19.40 -16.40 -0.69
C ALA A 406 19.99 -15.26 0.13
N ARG A 407 21.24 -15.45 0.58
CA ARG A 407 22.01 -14.47 1.31
C ARG A 407 23.40 -14.37 0.69
N LEU A 408 23.81 -13.15 0.31
CA LEU A 408 25.09 -12.86 -0.31
C LEU A 408 25.80 -11.79 0.53
N ASN A 409 26.96 -12.12 1.11
CA ASN A 409 27.80 -11.17 1.80
C ASN A 409 29.01 -10.82 0.93
N THR A 410 29.30 -9.53 0.78
CA THR A 410 30.35 -9.02 -0.11
C THR A 410 30.97 -7.74 0.45
N HIS A 411 32.21 -7.46 0.05
CA HIS A 411 32.78 -6.12 0.17
C HIS A 411 32.58 -5.39 -1.15
N LEU A 412 32.11 -4.14 -1.09
CA LEU A 412 32.15 -3.20 -2.21
C LEU A 412 32.82 -1.93 -1.71
N TYR A 413 34.04 -1.67 -2.19
CA TYR A 413 34.71 -0.41 -1.92
C TYR A 413 34.13 0.70 -2.82
N SER A 414 34.35 1.96 -2.45
CA SER A 414 33.70 3.09 -3.13
C SER A 414 34.06 3.23 -4.62
N GLU A 415 35.21 2.69 -5.03
CA GLU A 415 35.63 2.63 -6.44
C GLU A 415 34.76 1.64 -7.25
N ASP A 416 34.24 0.57 -6.62
CA ASP A 416 33.46 -0.48 -7.27
C ASP A 416 32.03 -0.02 -7.63
N TYR A 417 31.36 0.78 -6.78
CA TYR A 417 30.02 1.34 -7.10
C TYR A 417 30.04 2.10 -8.42
N SER A 418 31.10 2.88 -8.67
CA SER A 418 31.24 3.66 -9.90
C SER A 418 31.37 2.79 -11.15
N SER A 419 31.93 1.59 -11.01
CA SER A 419 32.01 0.60 -12.10
C SER A 419 30.69 -0.12 -12.36
N LEU A 420 29.86 -0.28 -11.32
CA LEU A 420 28.49 -0.82 -11.39
C LEU A 420 27.44 0.24 -11.77
N GLY A 421 27.83 1.52 -11.87
CA GLY A 421 26.95 2.65 -12.18
C GLY A 421 26.04 3.09 -11.01
N LEU A 422 26.35 2.67 -9.79
CA LEU A 422 25.57 2.95 -8.59
C LEU A 422 26.06 4.23 -7.90
N SER A 423 25.13 5.03 -7.38
CA SER A 423 25.41 6.21 -6.55
C SER A 423 25.42 5.92 -5.05
N HIS A 424 24.77 4.83 -4.62
CA HIS A 424 24.63 4.45 -3.21
C HIS A 424 24.41 2.93 -3.06
N PRO A 425 24.96 2.22 -2.04
CA PRO A 425 24.79 0.77 -1.88
C PRO A 425 23.33 0.30 -1.83
N TYR A 426 22.43 1.00 -1.14
CA TYR A 426 20.98 0.70 -1.15
C TYR A 426 20.31 0.73 -2.54
N GLU A 427 20.95 1.27 -3.60
CA GLU A 427 20.42 1.15 -4.96
C GLU A 427 20.40 -0.30 -5.46
N LEU A 428 21.24 -1.20 -4.90
CA LEU A 428 21.24 -2.64 -5.19
C LEU A 428 19.86 -3.30 -4.99
N LEU A 429 19.01 -2.76 -4.09
CA LEU A 429 17.62 -3.19 -3.91
C LEU A 429 16.73 -2.94 -5.14
N ASN A 430 17.23 -2.25 -6.17
CA ASN A 430 16.56 -2.00 -7.44
C ASN A 430 17.28 -2.72 -8.60
N SER A 431 17.96 -3.82 -8.31
CA SER A 431 18.72 -4.63 -9.28
C SER A 431 18.51 -6.13 -9.03
N ILE A 432 18.72 -6.95 -10.06
CA ILE A 432 18.89 -8.41 -9.89
C ILE A 432 20.38 -8.67 -9.71
N VAL A 433 20.73 -9.30 -8.58
CA VAL A 433 22.11 -9.63 -8.23
C VAL A 433 22.39 -11.06 -8.70
N VAL A 434 23.34 -11.24 -9.60
CA VAL A 434 23.72 -12.54 -10.15
C VAL A 434 25.03 -13.00 -9.56
N PHE A 435 25.01 -14.18 -8.94
CA PHE A 435 26.20 -14.90 -8.49
C PHE A 435 26.16 -16.34 -9.02
N ASP A 436 27.24 -16.77 -9.67
CA ASP A 436 27.35 -18.05 -10.40
C ASP A 436 26.22 -18.25 -11.44
N HIS A 437 25.20 -19.03 -11.10
CA HIS A 437 24.00 -19.28 -11.91
C HIS A 437 22.69 -18.88 -11.20
N TYR A 438 22.77 -18.25 -10.02
CA TYR A 438 21.62 -17.81 -9.25
C TYR A 438 21.34 -16.33 -9.47
N HIS A 439 20.08 -16.04 -9.77
CA HIS A 439 19.54 -14.71 -9.92
C HIS A 439 18.79 -14.35 -8.64
N ILE A 440 19.39 -13.49 -7.83
CA ILE A 440 18.88 -13.04 -6.53
C ILE A 440 18.11 -11.74 -6.74
N ARG A 441 16.86 -11.70 -6.26
CA ARG A 441 16.00 -10.53 -6.16
C ARG A 441 16.13 -10.00 -4.72
N PRO A 442 16.89 -8.92 -4.48
CA PRO A 442 17.11 -8.40 -3.15
C PRO A 442 15.78 -7.95 -2.52
N LEU A 443 15.53 -8.38 -1.30
CA LEU A 443 14.41 -7.90 -0.49
C LEU A 443 14.89 -7.13 0.74
N GLU A 444 16.14 -7.28 1.13
CA GLU A 444 16.75 -6.59 2.25
C GLU A 444 18.25 -6.40 2.01
N LEU A 445 18.78 -5.28 2.50
CA LEU A 445 20.19 -4.95 2.37
C LEU A 445 20.73 -4.33 3.66
N SER A 446 21.73 -4.97 4.24
CA SER A 446 22.53 -4.46 5.36
C SER A 446 23.79 -3.81 4.81
N TYR A 447 24.18 -2.66 5.34
CA TYR A 447 25.42 -1.97 4.97
C TYR A 447 26.13 -1.47 6.22
N ASP A 448 27.33 -1.98 6.48
CA ASP A 448 28.24 -1.45 7.49
C ASP A 448 29.20 -0.44 6.84
N PRO A 449 29.06 0.87 7.11
CA PRO A 449 29.92 1.90 6.54
C PRO A 449 31.35 1.91 7.13
N ILE A 450 31.61 1.16 8.21
CA ILE A 450 32.94 1.08 8.86
C ILE A 450 33.79 -0.02 8.20
N SER A 451 33.22 -1.21 7.95
CA SER A 451 33.91 -2.31 7.26
C SER A 451 33.72 -2.32 5.74
N HIS A 452 32.76 -1.54 5.22
CA HIS A 452 32.24 -1.63 3.85
C HIS A 452 31.73 -3.03 3.48
N SER A 453 31.24 -3.80 4.47
CA SER A 453 30.50 -5.04 4.23
C SER A 453 29.07 -4.71 3.80
N ILE A 454 28.61 -5.39 2.76
CA ILE A 454 27.22 -5.39 2.32
C ILE A 454 26.71 -6.82 2.39
N GLU A 455 25.58 -6.99 3.05
CA GLU A 455 24.83 -8.23 3.04
C GLU A 455 23.52 -8.01 2.29
N ILE A 456 23.25 -8.86 1.31
CA ILE A 456 22.06 -8.82 0.47
C ILE A 456 21.27 -10.09 0.74
N SER A 457 20.06 -9.96 1.28
CA SER A 457 19.12 -11.06 1.48
C SER A 457 17.92 -10.91 0.54
N GLY A 458 17.37 -12.02 0.05
CA GLY A 458 16.29 -11.97 -0.93
C GLY A 458 15.87 -13.33 -1.46
N ARG A 459 15.09 -13.33 -2.55
CA ARG A 459 14.60 -14.55 -3.20
C ARG A 459 15.42 -14.86 -4.43
N ALA A 460 15.87 -16.09 -4.58
CA ALA A 460 16.64 -16.53 -5.72
C ALA A 460 15.91 -17.56 -6.59
N TYR A 461 16.27 -17.53 -7.87
CA TYR A 461 15.91 -18.53 -8.87
C TYR A 461 17.14 -18.88 -9.70
N HIS A 462 17.07 -19.96 -10.48
CA HIS A 462 18.15 -20.45 -11.34
C HIS A 462 17.69 -20.33 -12.80
N GLU A 463 18.54 -19.78 -13.68
CA GLU A 463 18.32 -19.72 -15.14
C GLU A 463 19.07 -20.82 -15.91
#